data_AF-A0A849PL17-F1
#
_entry.id   AF-A0A849PL17-F1
#
_cell.length_a   1.000
_cell.length_b   1.000
_cell.length_c   1.000
_cell.angle_alpha   90.00
_cell.angle_beta   90.00
_cell.angle_gamma   90.00
#
_symmetry.space_group_name_H-M   'P 1'
#
loop_
_entity.id
_entity.type
_entity.pdbx_description
1 polymer ?
#
loop_
_entity_poly.entity_id
_entity_poly.type
_entity_poly.pdbx_seq_one_letter_code
_entity_poly.pdbx_strand_id
1 'polypeptide(L)'
;MTKVEEYSSQIPLIVRQAFKAFGSDNRCAIVVALYEHDGRLTFNRLKTTLKLDPRTLTNELKTLRNGAIVTHYTKYTEGKRDHSYYELTGFGVDILKAAFSVLARPYQPIAELADITASGASEPLPVPIIAGPWYGNNSLLKGITC
;
A
#
# COMPACT_ATOMS: atom_id res chain seq x y z
N MET A 1 -22.03 -8.67 22.95
CA MET A 1 -21.34 -7.82 21.97
C MET A 1 -20.73 -6.65 22.71
N THR A 2 -19.42 -6.42 22.55
CA THR A 2 -18.70 -5.35 23.25
C THR A 2 -18.82 -4.02 22.49
N LYS A 3 -18.61 -2.88 23.17
CA LYS A 3 -18.53 -1.57 22.49
C LYS A 3 -17.45 -1.55 21.39
N VAL A 4 -16.37 -2.30 21.57
CA VAL A 4 -15.28 -2.42 20.58
C VAL A 4 -15.79 -3.08 19.30
N GLU A 5 -16.55 -4.18 19.42
CA GLU A 5 -17.16 -4.86 18.26
C GLU A 5 -18.15 -3.96 17.53
N GLU A 6 -18.97 -3.21 18.28
CA GLU A 6 -19.93 -2.25 17.73
C GLU A 6 -19.23 -1.17 16.88
N TYR A 7 -18.27 -0.43 17.45
CA TYR A 7 -17.57 0.63 16.71
C TYR A 7 -16.73 0.08 15.56
N SER A 8 -16.00 -1.01 15.78
CA SER A 8 -15.15 -1.58 14.72
C SER A 8 -15.97 -2.05 13.53
N SER A 9 -17.19 -2.56 13.75
CA SER A 9 -18.09 -3.02 12.68
C SER A 9 -18.53 -1.91 11.71
N GLN A 10 -18.46 -0.64 12.12
CA GLN A 10 -18.77 0.50 11.26
C GLN A 10 -17.76 0.67 10.11
N ILE A 11 -16.51 0.22 10.31
CA ILE A 11 -15.52 0.17 9.24
C ILE A 11 -15.65 -1.19 8.55
N PRO A 12 -15.96 -1.25 7.25
CA PRO A 12 -16.07 -2.51 6.53
C PRO A 12 -14.80 -3.36 6.68
N LEU A 13 -14.97 -4.66 6.92
CA LEU A 13 -13.86 -5.59 7.15
C LEU A 13 -12.81 -5.51 6.03
N ILE A 14 -13.26 -5.39 4.78
CA ILE A 14 -12.38 -5.32 3.61
C ILE A 14 -11.45 -4.10 3.65
N VAL A 15 -11.93 -2.96 4.14
CA VAL A 15 -11.12 -1.74 4.30
C VAL A 15 -10.03 -1.97 5.34
N ARG A 16 -10.39 -2.55 6.49
CA ARG A 16 -9.43 -2.88 7.55
C ARG A 16 -8.36 -3.88 7.07
N GLN A 17 -8.76 -4.88 6.29
CA GLN A 17 -7.85 -5.88 5.74
C GLN A 17 -6.92 -5.28 4.69
N ALA A 18 -7.41 -4.38 3.84
CA ALA A 18 -6.59 -3.67 2.86
C ALA A 18 -5.52 -2.82 3.54
N PHE A 19 -5.87 -2.00 4.53
CA PHE A 19 -4.88 -1.22 5.29
C PHE A 19 -3.87 -2.10 6.02
N LYS A 20 -4.31 -3.21 6.61
CA LYS A 20 -3.41 -4.19 7.21
C LYS A 20 -2.44 -4.79 6.19
N ALA A 21 -2.90 -5.03 4.96
CA ALA A 21 -2.07 -5.55 3.89
C ALA A 21 -0.94 -4.59 3.47
N PHE A 22 -1.06 -3.29 3.68
CA PHE A 22 0.03 -2.32 3.45
C PHE A 22 1.00 -2.17 4.63
N GLY A 23 0.72 -2.75 5.80
CA GLY A 23 1.54 -2.57 7.00
C GLY A 23 2.86 -3.37 7.06
N SER A 24 3.53 -3.66 5.93
CA SER A 24 4.84 -4.32 5.89
C SER A 24 5.65 -3.81 4.71
N ASP A 25 6.92 -3.50 4.95
CA ASP A 25 7.86 -3.05 3.92
C ASP A 25 7.99 -4.06 2.78
N ASN A 26 8.01 -5.36 3.10
CA ASN A 26 8.03 -6.42 2.09
C ASN A 26 6.77 -6.40 1.22
N ARG A 27 5.59 -6.15 1.82
CA ARG A 27 4.32 -6.09 1.08
C ARG A 27 4.26 -4.85 0.20
N CYS A 28 4.72 -3.71 0.70
CA CYS A 28 4.87 -2.49 -0.09
C CYS A 28 5.83 -2.71 -1.27
N ALA A 29 6.98 -3.36 -1.04
CA ALA A 29 7.93 -3.67 -2.09
C ALA A 29 7.35 -4.62 -3.17
N ILE A 30 6.57 -5.64 -2.76
CA ILE A 30 5.85 -6.52 -3.69
C ILE A 30 4.85 -5.73 -4.54
N VAL A 31 4.06 -4.87 -3.91
CA VAL A 31 3.06 -4.04 -4.60
C VAL A 31 3.71 -3.12 -5.62
N VAL A 32 4.81 -2.46 -5.24
CA VAL A 32 5.58 -1.60 -6.15
C VAL A 32 6.16 -2.41 -7.31
N ALA A 33 6.78 -3.56 -7.04
CA ALA A 33 7.32 -4.41 -8.08
C ALA A 33 6.25 -4.88 -9.07
N LEU A 34 5.04 -5.20 -8.59
CA LEU A 34 3.91 -5.53 -9.46
C LEU A 34 3.46 -4.30 -10.25
N TYR A 35 3.40 -3.11 -9.63
CA TYR A 35 3.01 -1.88 -10.29
C TYR A 35 3.96 -1.48 -11.43
N GLU A 36 5.28 -1.59 -11.23
CA GLU A 36 6.30 -1.20 -12.22
C GLU A 36 6.41 -2.18 -13.41
N HIS A 37 6.01 -3.43 -13.24
CA HIS A 37 6.15 -4.49 -14.26
C HIS A 37 4.82 -4.85 -14.93
N ASP A 38 4.06 -3.85 -15.37
CA ASP A 38 2.74 -3.98 -16.03
C ASP A 38 1.74 -4.85 -15.26
N GLY A 39 1.87 -4.89 -13.93
CA GLY A 39 0.98 -5.61 -13.05
C GLY A 39 1.24 -7.11 -12.95
N ARG A 40 2.17 -7.75 -13.69
CA ARG A 40 2.17 -9.23 -13.79
C ARG A 40 3.54 -9.86 -13.59
N LEU A 41 3.72 -10.55 -12.45
CA LEU A 41 4.96 -11.26 -12.14
C LEU A 41 4.72 -12.70 -11.67
N THR A 42 5.65 -13.60 -12.01
CA THR A 42 5.64 -14.95 -11.44
C THR A 42 6.20 -14.95 -10.03
N PHE A 43 5.86 -15.98 -9.24
CA PHE A 43 6.46 -16.19 -7.91
C PHE A 43 7.99 -16.12 -7.94
N ASN A 44 8.61 -16.84 -8.89
CA ASN A 44 10.07 -16.90 -8.97
C ASN A 44 10.66 -15.54 -9.34
N ARG A 45 9.98 -14.76 -10.20
CA ARG A 45 10.43 -13.42 -10.56
C ARG A 45 10.37 -12.47 -9.37
N LEU A 46 9.24 -12.45 -8.63
CA LEU A 46 9.11 -11.69 -7.38
C LEU A 46 10.21 -12.05 -6.36
N LYS A 47 10.43 -13.35 -6.16
CA LYS A 47 11.47 -13.88 -5.27
C LYS A 47 12.86 -13.36 -5.65
N THR A 48 13.22 -13.44 -6.93
CA THR A 48 14.54 -13.01 -7.41
C THR A 48 14.70 -11.49 -7.39
N THR A 49 13.66 -10.74 -7.75
CA THR A 49 13.71 -9.27 -7.79
C THR A 49 13.87 -8.69 -6.39
N LEU A 50 13.10 -9.19 -5.42
CA LEU A 50 13.08 -8.66 -4.06
C LEU A 50 14.06 -9.37 -3.11
N LYS A 51 14.74 -10.42 -3.58
CA LYS A 51 15.66 -11.26 -2.79
C LYS A 51 15.03 -11.79 -1.49
N LEU A 52 13.73 -12.06 -1.51
CA LEU A 52 12.99 -12.63 -0.38
C LEU A 52 13.11 -14.14 -0.37
N ASP A 53 13.13 -14.74 0.83
CA ASP A 53 13.02 -16.19 0.93
C ASP A 53 11.60 -16.66 0.54
N PRO A 54 11.44 -17.89 0.03
CA PRO A 54 10.15 -18.39 -0.45
C PRO A 54 9.04 -18.39 0.61
N ARG A 55 9.38 -18.62 1.88
CA ARG A 55 8.39 -18.71 2.96
C ARG A 55 7.85 -17.32 3.29
N THR A 56 8.74 -16.33 3.40
CA THR A 56 8.37 -14.92 3.58
C THR A 56 7.53 -14.45 2.41
N LEU A 57 7.96 -14.65 1.17
CA LEU A 57 7.19 -14.24 -0.01
C LEU A 57 5.78 -14.86 -0.04
N THR A 58 5.66 -16.14 0.31
CA THR A 58 4.37 -16.83 0.39
C THR A 58 3.44 -16.20 1.44
N ASN A 59 3.96 -15.92 2.63
CA ASN A 59 3.19 -15.31 3.71
C ASN A 59 2.75 -13.87 3.36
N GLU A 60 3.63 -13.10 2.73
CA GLU A 60 3.35 -11.73 2.33
C GLU A 60 2.32 -11.68 1.19
N LEU A 61 2.45 -12.54 0.18
CA LEU A 61 1.46 -12.67 -0.90
C LEU A 61 0.11 -13.16 -0.37
N LYS A 62 0.09 -14.08 0.60
CA LYS A 62 -1.16 -14.51 1.26
C LYS A 62 -1.84 -13.34 1.96
N THR A 63 -1.08 -12.49 2.65
CA THR A 63 -1.62 -11.32 3.35
C THR A 63 -2.14 -10.26 2.37
N LEU A 64 -1.41 -10.01 1.28
CA LEU A 64 -1.85 -9.13 0.21
C LEU A 64 -3.14 -9.62 -0.47
N ARG A 65 -3.27 -10.94 -0.69
CA ARG A 65 -4.48 -11.56 -1.21
C ARG A 65 -5.66 -11.46 -0.24
N ASN A 66 -5.42 -11.66 1.05
CA ASN A 66 -6.46 -11.50 2.07
C ASN A 66 -6.97 -10.06 2.18
N GLY A 67 -6.13 -9.07 1.86
CA GLY A 67 -6.53 -7.66 1.74
C GLY A 67 -7.09 -7.27 0.37
N ALA A 68 -7.34 -8.24 -0.52
CA ALA A 68 -7.76 -8.04 -1.90
C ALA A 68 -6.84 -7.13 -2.74
N ILE A 69 -5.59 -6.92 -2.33
CA ILE A 69 -4.64 -6.05 -3.05
C ILE A 69 -4.05 -6.77 -4.26
N VAL A 70 -3.74 -8.06 -4.09
CA VAL A 70 -3.14 -8.91 -5.11
C VAL A 70 -4.05 -10.10 -5.39
N THR A 71 -4.11 -10.55 -6.63
CA THR A 71 -4.68 -11.84 -7.03
C THR A 71 -3.60 -12.75 -7.60
N HIS A 72 -3.94 -14.03 -7.81
CA HIS A 72 -3.07 -14.96 -8.50
C HIS A 72 -3.88 -15.85 -9.46
N TYR A 73 -3.24 -16.28 -10.53
CA TYR A 73 -3.79 -17.23 -11.48
C TYR A 73 -2.67 -18.11 -12.03
N THR A 74 -3.04 -19.32 -12.45
CA THR A 74 -2.11 -20.25 -13.11
C THR A 74 -2.37 -20.17 -14.60
N LYS A 75 -1.32 -19.92 -15.39
CA LYS A 75 -1.43 -19.95 -16.85
C LYS A 75 -0.78 -21.22 -17.37
N TYR A 76 -1.61 -22.11 -17.93
CA TYR A 76 -1.12 -23.26 -18.69
C TYR A 76 -0.62 -22.76 -20.05
N THR A 77 0.58 -23.18 -20.43
CA THR A 77 1.11 -22.98 -21.78
C THR A 77 1.59 -24.34 -22.27
N GLU A 78 1.07 -24.81 -23.40
CA GLU A 78 1.43 -26.13 -23.95
C GLU A 78 2.95 -26.31 -23.99
N GLY A 79 3.43 -27.39 -23.36
CA GLY A 79 4.85 -27.74 -23.30
C GLY A 79 5.71 -26.98 -22.29
N LYS A 80 5.16 -26.09 -21.46
CA LYS A 80 5.88 -25.41 -20.36
C LYS A 80 5.28 -25.74 -18.99
N ARG A 81 6.11 -25.72 -17.94
CA ARG A 81 5.63 -25.85 -16.55
C ARG A 81 4.65 -24.74 -16.23
N ASP A 82 3.60 -25.11 -15.50
CA ASP A 82 2.66 -24.16 -14.92
C ASP A 82 3.39 -23.16 -14.01
N HIS A 83 3.12 -21.87 -14.23
CA HIS A 83 3.62 -20.79 -13.39
C HIS A 83 2.45 -20.08 -12.73
N SER A 84 2.55 -19.89 -11.41
CA SER A 84 1.68 -18.97 -10.67
C SER A 84 2.09 -17.54 -10.98
N TYR A 85 1.17 -16.78 -11.57
CA TYR A 85 1.28 -15.35 -11.80
C TYR A 85 0.52 -14.60 -10.72
N TYR A 86 1.04 -13.42 -10.37
CA TYR A 86 0.46 -12.50 -9.42
C TYR A 86 0.26 -11.15 -10.08
N GLU A 87 -0.87 -10.51 -9.77
CA GLU A 87 -1.16 -9.15 -10.24
C GLU A 87 -1.93 -8.32 -9.22
N LEU A 88 -1.80 -7.00 -9.32
CA LEU A 88 -2.64 -6.08 -8.55
C LEU A 88 -4.09 -6.23 -9.02
N THR A 89 -5.02 -6.26 -8.08
CA THR A 89 -6.44 -6.19 -8.42
C THR A 89 -6.83 -4.74 -8.76
N GLY A 90 -7.97 -4.55 -9.45
CA GLY A 90 -8.51 -3.20 -9.64
C GLY A 90 -8.73 -2.47 -8.30
N PHE A 91 -9.27 -3.18 -7.31
CA PHE A 91 -9.43 -2.67 -5.94
C PHE A 91 -8.10 -2.23 -5.30
N GLY A 92 -7.04 -3.03 -5.44
CA GLY A 92 -5.71 -2.70 -4.91
C GLY A 92 -5.12 -1.45 -5.56
N VAL A 93 -5.30 -1.30 -6.88
CA VAL A 93 -4.89 -0.09 -7.62
C VAL A 93 -5.68 1.14 -7.15
N ASP A 94 -6.99 1.01 -6.98
CA ASP A 94 -7.85 2.13 -6.56
C ASP A 94 -7.54 2.61 -5.15
N ILE A 95 -7.24 1.69 -4.22
CA ILE A 95 -6.79 2.06 -2.87
C ILE A 95 -5.46 2.81 -2.90
N LEU A 96 -4.49 2.37 -3.68
CA LEU A 96 -3.20 3.06 -3.81
C LEU A 96 -3.40 4.48 -4.34
N LYS A 97 -4.20 4.63 -5.40
CA LYS A 97 -4.54 5.95 -5.96
C LYS A 97 -5.23 6.83 -4.92
N ALA A 98 -6.20 6.30 -4.18
CA ALA A 98 -6.90 7.04 -3.13
C ALA A 98 -5.92 7.48 -2.03
N ALA A 99 -5.06 6.59 -1.54
CA ALA A 99 -4.07 6.90 -0.51
C ALA A 99 -3.09 8.00 -0.97
N PHE A 100 -2.53 7.89 -2.17
CA PHE A 100 -1.66 8.93 -2.72
C PHE A 100 -2.38 10.25 -2.94
N SER A 101 -3.64 10.22 -3.39
CA SER A 101 -4.44 11.45 -3.59
C SER A 101 -4.71 12.19 -2.27
N VAL A 102 -4.79 11.47 -1.15
CA VAL A 102 -4.95 12.05 0.18
C VAL A 102 -3.61 12.64 0.66
N LEU A 103 -2.52 11.90 0.50
CA LEU A 103 -1.17 12.36 0.90
C LEU A 103 -0.65 13.53 0.07
N ALA A 104 -1.12 13.67 -1.17
CA ALA A 104 -0.80 14.81 -2.02
C ALA A 104 -1.46 16.12 -1.54
N ARG A 105 -2.46 16.04 -0.65
CA ARG A 105 -3.09 17.23 -0.07
C ARG A 105 -2.20 17.74 1.06
N PRO A 106 -1.99 19.06 1.18
CA PRO A 106 -1.30 19.61 2.33
C PRO A 106 -2.11 19.29 3.58
N TYR A 107 -1.54 18.51 4.49
CA TYR A 107 -2.10 18.32 5.82
C TYR A 107 -2.13 19.69 6.49
N GLN A 108 -3.33 20.23 6.70
CA GLN A 108 -3.51 21.38 7.56
C GLN A 108 -3.55 20.83 8.98
N PRO A 109 -2.53 21.08 9.82
CA PRO A 109 -2.62 20.74 11.22
C PRO A 109 -3.91 21.34 11.75
N ILE A 110 -4.71 20.54 12.45
CA ILE A 110 -5.78 21.09 13.27
C ILE A 110 -5.06 22.04 14.21
N ALA A 111 -5.35 23.35 14.11
CA ALA A 111 -4.86 24.34 15.04
C ALA A 111 -5.47 24.00 16.40
N GLU A 112 -4.80 23.13 17.13
CA GLU A 112 -5.17 22.72 18.46
C GLU A 112 -4.99 23.94 19.36
N LEU A 113 -6.12 24.60 19.68
CA LEU A 113 -6.30 25.50 20.81
C LEU A 113 -5.03 26.22 21.29
N ALA A 114 -4.62 27.26 20.55
CA ALA A 114 -3.58 28.20 20.97
C ALA A 114 -3.90 28.99 22.28
N ASP A 115 -4.96 28.61 23.01
CA ASP A 115 -5.47 29.33 24.18
C ASP A 115 -5.24 28.62 25.53
N ILE A 116 -4.50 27.50 25.61
CA ILE A 116 -4.26 26.87 26.92
C ILE A 116 -2.83 27.04 27.46
N THR A 117 -1.80 27.32 26.65
CA THR A 117 -0.47 27.62 27.20
C THR A 117 0.31 28.63 26.37
N ALA A 118 -0.17 29.87 26.31
CA ALA A 118 0.71 31.02 26.11
C ALA A 118 1.60 31.21 27.36
N SER A 119 2.58 30.32 27.54
CA SER A 119 3.71 30.50 28.45
C SER A 119 4.77 29.44 28.13
N GLY A 120 5.62 29.74 27.15
CA GLY A 120 6.84 28.99 26.89
C GLY A 120 7.06 28.75 25.41
N ALA A 121 7.85 29.63 24.79
CA ALA A 121 8.25 29.54 23.40
C ALA A 121 8.87 28.18 23.05
N SER A 122 8.34 27.52 22.02
CA SER A 122 9.15 26.69 21.13
C SER A 122 8.56 26.82 19.73
N GLU A 123 9.40 27.23 18.77
CA GLU A 123 9.04 27.25 17.35
C GLU A 123 8.57 25.85 16.93
N PRO A 124 7.53 25.73 16.08
CA PRO A 124 7.16 24.44 15.53
C PRO A 124 8.35 23.89 14.74
N LEU A 125 8.86 22.74 15.16
CA LEU A 125 9.95 22.07 14.46
C LEU A 125 9.53 21.83 13.00
N PRO A 126 10.40 22.10 12.01
CA PRO A 126 10.11 21.80 10.62
C PRO A 126 9.85 20.30 10.51
N VAL A 127 8.64 19.93 10.08
CA VAL A 127 8.34 18.55 9.71
C VAL A 127 9.31 18.18 8.60
N PRO A 128 10.18 17.17 8.78
CA PRO A 128 11.13 16.82 7.73
C PRO A 128 10.33 16.36 6.52
N ILE A 129 10.38 17.12 5.43
CA ILE A 129 9.99 16.65 4.11
C ILE A 129 10.98 15.52 3.80
N ILE A 130 10.59 14.28 4.02
CA ILE A 130 11.38 13.12 3.58
C ILE A 130 11.35 13.15 2.06
N ALA A 131 12.37 13.77 1.46
CA ALA A 131 12.63 13.74 0.03
C ALA A 131 13.06 12.32 -0.38
N GLY A 132 12.11 11.39 -0.37
CA GLY A 132 12.25 10.08 -0.98
C GLY A 132 12.04 10.17 -2.49
N PRO A 133 12.55 9.21 -3.27
CA PRO A 133 12.47 9.19 -4.73
C PRO A 133 11.03 9.25 -5.30
N TRP A 134 10.01 9.09 -4.45
CA TRP A 134 8.59 9.22 -4.77
C TRP A 134 8.12 10.66 -5.07
N TYR A 135 8.87 11.68 -4.64
CA TYR A 135 8.50 13.10 -4.84
C TYR A 135 9.09 13.75 -6.10
N GLY A 136 9.83 13.00 -6.91
CA GLY A 136 10.58 13.57 -8.02
C GLY A 136 10.84 12.61 -9.17
N ASN A 137 9.79 11.96 -9.69
CA ASN A 137 9.67 11.60 -11.11
C ASN A 137 8.36 10.83 -11.42
N ASN A 138 7.32 11.57 -11.78
CA ASN A 138 6.59 11.39 -13.04
C ASN A 138 6.27 9.95 -13.55
N SER A 139 5.29 9.26 -12.95
CA SER A 139 4.42 8.31 -13.68
C SER A 139 3.06 8.08 -12.99
N LEU A 140 3.04 7.97 -11.65
CA LEU A 140 1.84 7.69 -10.85
C LEU A 140 0.77 8.80 -10.83
N LEU A 141 1.17 10.06 -11.04
CA LEU A 141 0.28 11.24 -10.96
C LEU A 141 -0.18 11.78 -12.34
N LYS A 142 0.35 11.23 -13.45
CA LYS A 142 0.05 11.74 -14.81
C LYS A 142 -1.40 11.50 -15.29
N GLY A 143 -2.19 10.72 -14.56
CA GLY A 143 -3.57 10.38 -14.91
C GLY A 143 -4.64 11.04 -14.02
N ILE A 144 -4.26 11.96 -13.12
CA ILE A 144 -5.19 12.69 -12.26
C ILE A 144 -5.25 14.13 -12.77
N THR A 145 -5.98 14.35 -13.85
CA THR A 145 -6.49 15.69 -14.20
C THR A 145 -7.99 15.69 -13.92
N CYS A 146 -8.42 16.65 -13.09
CA CYS A 146 -9.82 17.01 -12.92
C CYS A 146 -10.45 17.44 -14.25
#